data_AF-A0A418ZYD3-F1
#
_entry.id   AF-A0A418ZYD3-F1
#
_cell.length_a   1.000
_cell.length_b   1.000
_cell.length_c   1.000
_cell.angle_alpha   90.00
_cell.angle_beta   90.00
_cell.angle_gamma   90.00
#
_symmetry.space_group_name_H-M   'P 1'
#
loop_
_entity.id
_entity.type
_entity.pdbx_description
1 polymer ?
#
loop_
_entity_poly.entity_id
_entity_poly.type
_entity_poly.pdbx_seq_one_letter_code
_entity_poly.pdbx_strand_id
1 'polypeptide(L)' 'MAHTITHFSPETRRRIDGFLTRFGDGMNAYLDAHSRRDRIEALEARSDEELAAMGLRRDQISRHVFRDMVWI' A
#
# COMPACT_ATOMS: atom_id res chain seq x y z
N MET A 1 -15.68 26.32 32.01
CA MET A 1 -16.52 26.63 30.83
C MET A 1 -16.12 25.67 29.73
N ALA A 2 -16.96 24.68 29.41
CA ALA A 2 -16.68 23.71 28.36
C ALA A 2 -17.31 24.19 27.05
N HIS A 3 -16.49 24.59 26.08
CA HIS A 3 -16.95 24.94 24.74
C HIS A 3 -16.99 23.67 23.89
N THR A 4 -18.10 22.95 23.92
CA THR A 4 -18.33 21.85 22.96
C THR A 4 -18.89 22.45 21.67
N ILE A 5 -18.00 22.99 20.83
CA ILE A 5 -18.37 23.32 19.46
C ILE A 5 -18.35 22.01 18.70
N THR A 6 -19.52 21.58 18.18
CA THR A 6 -19.72 21.14 16.79
C THR A 6 -20.99 20.29 16.69
N HIS A 7 -22.11 20.93 16.32
CA HIS A 7 -23.34 20.24 15.95
C HIS A 7 -23.32 19.95 14.44
N PHE A 8 -22.60 18.91 14.01
CA PHE A 8 -22.67 18.44 12.63
C PHE A 8 -23.99 17.71 12.39
N SER A 9 -24.73 18.07 11.34
CA SER A 9 -25.94 17.36 10.96
C SER A 9 -25.62 15.89 10.58
N PRO A 10 -26.53 14.94 10.82
CA PRO A 10 -26.32 13.51 10.51
C PRO A 10 -26.04 13.23 9.03
N GLU A 11 -26.45 14.14 8.14
CA GLU A 11 -26.20 14.04 6.71
C GLU A 11 -24.77 14.42 6.34
N THR A 12 -24.23 15.48 6.95
CA THR A 12 -22.84 15.91 6.71
C THR A 12 -21.85 14.86 7.21
N ARG A 13 -22.11 14.21 8.35
CA ARG A 13 -21.29 13.10 8.85
C ARG A 13 -21.23 11.94 7.85
N ARG A 14 -22.37 11.47 7.36
CA ARG A 14 -22.43 10.36 6.38
C ARG A 14 -21.67 10.65 5.09
N ARG A 15 -21.69 11.90 4.61
CA ARG A 15 -20.94 12.31 3.41
C ARG A 15 -19.43 12.30 3.66
N ILE A 16 -18.99 12.80 4.81
CA ILE A 16 -17.57 12.79 5.21
C ILE A 16 -17.08 11.36 5.42
N ASP A 17 -17.86 10.52 6.10
CA ASP A 17 -17.51 9.12 6.36
C ASP A 17 -17.36 8.33 5.05
N GLY A 18 -18.27 8.51 4.08
CA GLY A 18 -18.16 7.87 2.77
C GLY A 18 -16.97 8.37 1.95
N PHE A 19 -16.66 9.67 2.02
CA PHE A 19 -15.48 10.25 1.38
C PHE A 19 -14.18 9.70 1.98
N LEU A 20 -14.06 9.69 3.31
CA LEU A 20 -12.88 9.18 4.01
C LEU A 20 -12.69 7.67 3.79
N THR A 21 -13.77 6.89 3.77
CA THR A 21 -13.69 5.45 3.48
C THR A 21 -13.12 5.21 2.09
N ARG A 22 -13.68 5.88 1.06
CA ARG A 22 -13.23 5.73 -0.33
C ARG A 22 -11.80 6.22 -0.55
N PHE A 23 -11.41 7.27 0.16
CA PHE A 23 -10.04 7.80 0.14
C PHE A 23 -9.06 6.88 0.88
N GLY A 24 -9.46 6.31 2.02
CA GLY A 24 -8.67 5.35 2.79
C GLY A 24 -8.42 4.05 2.02
N ASP A 25 -9.44 3.53 1.34
CA ASP A 25 -9.30 2.34 0.48
C ASP A 25 -8.33 2.60 -0.68
N GLY A 26 -8.42 3.77 -1.32
CA GLY A 26 -7.51 4.19 -2.38
C GLY A 26 -6.07 4.41 -1.88
N MET A 27 -5.91 4.99 -0.68
CA MET A 27 -4.61 5.18 -0.05
C MET A 27 -3.97 3.85 0.36
N ASN A 28 -4.74 2.90 0.87
CA ASN A 28 -4.22 1.58 1.21
C ASN A 28 -3.70 0.88 -0.05
N ALA A 29 -4.46 0.88 -1.14
CA ALA A 29 -3.99 0.33 -2.42
C ALA A 29 -2.74 1.06 -2.96
N TYR A 30 -2.67 2.38 -2.80
CA TYR A 30 -1.51 3.17 -3.19
C TYR A 30 -0.27 2.86 -2.34
N LEU A 31 -0.42 2.80 -1.01
CA LEU A 31 0.66 2.43 -0.08
C LEU A 31 1.15 1.01 -0.34
N ASP A 32 0.25 0.08 -0.63
CA ASP A 32 0.58 -1.30 -0.94
C ASP A 32 1.33 -1.40 -2.29
N ALA A 33 0.92 -0.62 -3.29
CA ALA A 33 1.66 -0.50 -4.55
C ALA A 33 3.04 0.18 -4.37
N HIS A 34 3.15 1.19 -3.50
CA HIS A 34 4.42 1.86 -3.22
C HIS A 34 5.38 0.94 -2.47
N SER A 35 4.90 0.23 -1.46
CA SER A 35 5.68 -0.74 -0.69
C SER A 35 6.25 -1.86 -1.58
N ARG A 36 5.50 -2.29 -2.60
CA ARG A 36 6.00 -3.25 -3.59
C ARG A 36 7.11 -2.69 -4.46
N ARG A 37 7.02 -1.43 -4.89
CA ARG A 37 8.11 -0.76 -5.63
C ARG A 37 9.38 -0.68 -4.79
N ASP A 38 9.25 -0.27 -3.53
CA ASP A 38 10.37 -0.20 -2.60
C ASP A 38 11.00 -1.59 -2.40
N ARG A 39 10.17 -2.65 -2.41
CA ARG A 39 10.64 -4.04 -2.33
C ARG A 39 11.40 -4.51 -3.57
N ILE A 40 10.99 -4.06 -4.76
CA ILE A 40 11.72 -4.32 -6.00
C ILE A 40 13.06 -3.59 -5.95
N GLU A 41 13.08 -2.31 -5.60
CA GLU A 41 14.29 -1.50 -5.50
C GLU A 41 15.27 -2.09 -4.47
N ALA A 42 14.77 -2.54 -3.31
CA ALA A 42 15.59 -3.20 -2.30
C ALA A 42 16.15 -4.57 -2.74
N LEU A 43 15.48 -5.27 -3.67
CA LEU A 43 15.98 -6.51 -4.26
C LEU A 43 16.94 -6.24 -5.42
N GLU A 44 16.68 -5.23 -6.25
CA GLU A 44 17.57 -4.81 -7.33
C GLU A 44 18.86 -4.15 -6.83
N ALA A 45 18.83 -3.54 -5.65
CA ALA A 45 20.02 -3.00 -4.99
C ALA A 45 20.98 -4.07 -4.46
N ARG A 46 20.56 -5.34 -4.37
CA ARG A 46 21.42 -6.45 -3.94
C ARG A 46 22.34 -6.94 -5.04
N SER A 47 23.47 -7.55 -4.67
CA SER A 47 24.36 -8.19 -5.64
C SER A 47 23.75 -9.49 -6.18
N ASP A 48 24.24 -9.96 -7.32
CA ASP A 48 23.77 -11.22 -7.89
C ASP A 48 24.14 -12.43 -7.01
N GLU A 49 25.23 -12.37 -6.24
CA GLU A 49 25.55 -13.42 -5.26
C GLU A 49 24.55 -13.45 -4.10
N GLU A 50 24.14 -12.29 -3.61
CA GLU A 50 23.13 -12.18 -2.55
C GLU A 50 21.76 -12.66 -3.03
N LEU A 51 21.38 -12.32 -4.27
CA LEU A 51 20.17 -12.84 -4.89
C LEU A 51 20.25 -14.36 -5.05
N ALA A 52 21.38 -14.90 -5.50
CA ALA A 52 21.60 -16.33 -5.64
C ALA A 52 21.55 -17.06 -4.29
N ALA A 53 22.10 -16.47 -3.22
CA ALA A 53 21.99 -16.99 -1.86
C ALA A 53 20.54 -17.06 -1.36
N MET A 54 19.67 -16.18 -1.85
CA MET A 54 18.23 -16.20 -1.61
C MET A 54 17.45 -17.12 -2.56
N GLY A 55 18.12 -17.78 -3.51
CA GLY A 55 17.48 -18.59 -4.55
C GLY A 55 16.70 -17.76 -5.58
N LEU A 56 17.04 -16.47 -5.71
CA LEU A 56 16.41 -15.52 -6.62
C LEU A 56 17.38 -15.16 -7.75
N ARG A 57 16.82 -14.94 -8.94
CA ARG A 57 17.54 -14.36 -10.08
C ARG A 57 16.99 -12.97 -10.36
N ARG A 58 17.81 -12.06 -10.90
CA ARG A 58 17.44 -10.66 -11.22
C ARG A 58 16.14 -10.57 -12.03
N ASP A 59 15.97 -11.43 -13.03
CA ASP A 59 14.78 -11.53 -13.90
C ASP A 59 13.54 -12.11 -13.19
N GLN A 60 13.71 -12.79 -12.06
CA GLN A 60 12.62 -13.37 -11.27
C GLN A 60 12.15 -12.44 -10.15
N ILE A 61 12.83 -11.31 -9.90
CA ILE A 61 12.46 -10.34 -8.85
C ILE A 61 11.02 -9.86 -9.04
N SER A 62 10.67 -9.39 -10.25
CA SER A 62 9.31 -8.91 -10.53
C SER A 62 8.27 -10.01 -10.33
N ARG A 63 8.55 -11.23 -10.81
CA ARG A 63 7.65 -12.39 -10.62
C ARG A 63 7.49 -12.75 -9.14
N HIS A 64 8.55 -12.65 -8.36
CA HIS A 64 8.53 -12.94 -6.92
C HIS A 64 7.72 -11.90 -6.14
N VAL A 65 7.90 -10.61 -6.46
CA VAL A 65 7.19 -9.51 -5.78
C VAL A 65 5.70 -9.50 -6.12
N PHE A 66 5.32 -9.81 -7.36
CA PHE A 66 3.92 -9.78 -7.79
C PHE A 66 3.21 -11.14 -7.72
N ARG A 67 3.84 -12.20 -7.20
CA ARG A 67 3.21 -13.53 -7.10
C ARG A 67 1.94 -13.53 -6.24
N ASP A 68 1.81 -12.57 -5.33
CA ASP A 68 0.68 -12.41 -4.41
C ASP A 68 -0.57 -11.85 -5.11
N MET A 69 -0.39 -11.04 -6.16
CA MET A 69 -1.49 -10.41 -6.90
C MET A 69 -2.08 -11.26 -8.03
N VAL A 70 -1.43 -12.37 -8.42
CA VAL A 70 -1.92 -13.25 -9.50
C VAL A 70 -3.22 -13.98 -9.10
N TRP A 71 -3.68 -13.81 -7.86
CA TRP A 71 -4.90 -14.39 -7.27
C TRP A 71 -6.01 -13.34 -7.05
N ILE A 72 -6.27 -12.46 -8.03
CA ILE A 72 -7.48 -11.61 -8.07
C ILE A 72 -8.16 -11.77 -9.42
#